data_AF-A0A7C7G998-F1
#
_entry.id   AF-A0A7C7G998-F1
#
_cell.length_a   1.000
_cell.length_b   1.000
_cell.length_c   1.000
_cell.angle_alpha   90.00
_cell.angle_beta   90.00
_cell.angle_gamma   90.00
#
_symmetry.space_group_name_H-M   'P 1'
#
loop_
_entity.id
_entity.type
_entity.pdbx_description
1 polymer ?
#
loop_
_entity_poly.entity_id
_entity_poly.type
_entity_poly.pdbx_seq_one_letter_code
_entity_poly.pdbx_strand_id
1 'polypeptide(L)'
;MKPLIFTFVVGCLVVALTGNLVAAEEDVLLIYSFEEGKGETTKDISKNGNDGTLQGDAIWTKDGKFGGGIFLDGEGDFMDCGENDELQLVDTDFTLAAWVYPTAISQQSFGGGIGGTIFQTIQNAGGLPNQGFLIGIRDTGLLWWWNAHNLDKFSVSQVPLNKWTHVVVAFKFKGGGDNTLDFYLNGDLDFAATKVPDMKPTPTNMCVGHRSWCTGWFKGVIDEARVYTKMLN
;
A
#
# COMPACT_ATOMS: atom_id res chain seq x y z
N MET A 1 25.77 -43.51 -54.28
CA MET A 1 24.65 -42.62 -53.92
C MET A 1 24.90 -42.12 -52.51
N LYS A 2 25.27 -40.85 -52.35
CA LYS A 2 25.57 -40.21 -51.05
C LYS A 2 24.28 -39.52 -50.55
N PRO A 3 23.84 -39.71 -49.29
CA PRO A 3 22.72 -38.93 -48.78
C PRO A 3 23.22 -37.54 -48.33
N LEU A 4 22.52 -36.51 -48.84
CA LEU A 4 22.62 -35.12 -48.42
C LEU A 4 22.09 -34.99 -46.98
N ILE A 5 22.90 -34.52 -46.04
CA ILE A 5 22.43 -34.09 -44.71
C ILE A 5 22.12 -32.60 -44.82
N PHE A 6 20.84 -32.25 -44.72
CA PHE A 6 20.37 -30.88 -44.58
C PHE A 6 20.57 -30.45 -43.12
N THR A 7 21.55 -29.58 -42.88
CA THR A 7 21.72 -28.88 -41.60
C THR A 7 20.63 -27.81 -41.47
N PHE A 8 19.64 -28.03 -40.60
CA PHE A 8 18.64 -27.04 -40.24
C PHE A 8 19.24 -26.12 -39.17
N VAL A 9 19.71 -24.94 -39.56
CA VAL A 9 20.07 -23.88 -38.61
C VAL A 9 18.76 -23.28 -38.10
N VAL A 10 18.32 -23.67 -36.91
CA VAL A 10 17.27 -22.94 -36.20
C VAL A 10 17.89 -21.62 -35.76
N GLY A 11 17.66 -20.57 -36.57
CA GLY A 11 17.90 -19.20 -36.16
C GLY A 11 16.98 -18.89 -34.99
N CYS A 12 17.54 -18.81 -33.78
CA CYS A 12 16.85 -18.32 -32.61
C CYS A 12 16.60 -16.82 -32.83
N LEU A 13 15.40 -16.49 -33.31
CA LEU A 13 14.92 -15.13 -33.44
C LEU A 13 14.71 -14.59 -32.02
N VAL A 14 15.74 -13.94 -31.47
CA VAL A 14 15.59 -13.09 -30.29
C VAL A 14 14.85 -11.85 -30.74
N VAL A 15 13.51 -11.88 -30.67
CA VAL A 15 12.72 -10.67 -30.70
C VAL A 15 12.99 -9.96 -29.37
N ALA A 16 13.83 -8.93 -29.43
CA ALA A 16 14.03 -8.00 -28.32
C ALA A 16 12.70 -7.28 -28.04
N LEU A 17 11.91 -7.82 -27.11
CA LEU A 17 10.85 -7.09 -26.41
C LEU A 17 11.51 -6.21 -25.33
N THR A 18 12.34 -5.25 -25.75
CA THR A 18 12.97 -4.28 -24.84
C THR A 18 12.13 -3.00 -24.69
N GLY A 19 10.89 -3.00 -25.19
CA GLY A 19 10.06 -1.79 -25.25
C GLY A 19 9.13 -1.54 -24.06
N ASN A 20 8.84 -2.53 -23.19
CA ASN A 20 7.80 -2.38 -22.15
C ASN A 20 8.18 -2.87 -20.74
N LEU A 21 9.44 -3.25 -20.50
CA LEU A 21 9.91 -3.59 -19.15
C LEU A 21 10.53 -2.40 -18.41
N VAL A 22 10.99 -1.37 -19.14
CA VAL A 22 11.62 -0.18 -18.54
C VAL A 22 10.59 0.80 -17.96
N ALA A 23 9.37 0.83 -18.51
CA ALA A 23 8.27 1.65 -18.00
C ALA A 23 7.59 1.07 -16.74
N ALA A 24 8.08 -0.05 -16.19
CA ALA A 24 7.55 -0.65 -14.98
C ALA A 24 8.29 -0.22 -13.71
N GLU A 25 9.48 0.36 -13.83
CA GLU A 25 10.38 0.62 -12.69
C GLU A 25 10.41 2.11 -12.28
N GLU A 26 10.13 3.03 -13.21
CA GLU A 26 10.08 4.48 -12.94
C GLU A 26 8.78 4.91 -12.21
N ASP A 27 7.73 4.09 -12.30
CA ASP A 27 6.43 4.39 -11.69
C ASP A 27 6.26 3.76 -10.29
N VAL A 28 7.36 3.28 -9.71
CA VAL A 28 7.40 2.61 -8.40
C VAL A 28 8.14 3.50 -7.44
N LEU A 29 7.52 3.87 -6.33
CA LEU A 29 8.12 4.70 -5.30
C LEU A 29 8.65 3.89 -4.12
N LEU A 30 8.01 2.77 -3.80
CA LEU A 30 8.36 1.94 -2.64
C LEU A 30 7.95 0.50 -2.88
N ILE A 31 8.84 -0.44 -2.56
CA ILE A 31 8.53 -1.88 -2.44
C ILE A 31 9.18 -2.44 -1.19
N TYR A 32 8.37 -2.93 -0.26
CA TYR A 32 8.82 -3.73 0.87
C TYR A 32 8.31 -5.17 0.73
N SER A 33 9.23 -6.12 0.53
CA SER A 33 8.90 -7.56 0.50
C SER A 33 8.92 -8.21 1.89
N PHE A 34 9.49 -7.52 2.89
CA PHE A 34 9.56 -7.97 4.28
C PHE A 34 10.24 -9.33 4.53
N GLU A 35 11.29 -9.65 3.75
CA GLU A 35 12.01 -10.93 3.81
C GLU A 35 13.21 -10.93 4.78
N GLU A 36 13.48 -9.83 5.47
CA GLU A 36 14.70 -9.64 6.27
C GLU A 36 14.76 -10.57 7.49
N GLY A 37 13.63 -10.82 8.14
CA GLY A 37 13.48 -11.79 9.24
C GLY A 37 14.18 -11.42 10.56
N LYS A 38 14.88 -10.28 10.63
CA LYS A 38 15.58 -9.77 11.81
C LYS A 38 15.96 -8.29 11.65
N GLY A 39 16.35 -7.67 12.76
CA GLY A 39 16.72 -6.26 12.80
C GLY A 39 15.49 -5.35 12.81
N GLU A 40 15.70 -4.06 12.59
CA GLU A 40 14.65 -3.05 12.71
C GLU A 40 14.33 -2.39 11.37
N THR A 41 14.98 -2.78 10.27
CA THR A 41 14.85 -2.09 8.98
C THR A 41 14.36 -3.03 7.90
N THR A 42 13.43 -2.57 7.05
CA THR A 42 13.13 -3.20 5.76
C THR A 42 13.78 -2.38 4.65
N LYS A 43 14.34 -3.06 3.65
CA LYS A 43 14.93 -2.39 2.51
C LYS A 43 13.86 -2.06 1.47
N ASP A 44 13.85 -0.83 0.99
CA ASP A 44 13.15 -0.51 -0.25
C ASP A 44 13.90 -1.12 -1.42
N ILE A 45 13.28 -2.12 -2.07
CA ILE A 45 13.87 -2.76 -3.24
C ILE A 45 13.58 -2.01 -4.55
N SER A 46 12.87 -0.87 -4.46
CA SER A 46 12.80 0.10 -5.55
C SER A 46 14.13 0.85 -5.74
N LYS A 47 14.19 1.73 -6.74
CA LYS A 47 15.36 2.58 -6.97
C LYS A 47 15.44 3.80 -6.03
N ASN A 48 14.39 4.07 -5.25
CA ASN A 48 14.25 5.33 -4.51
C ASN A 48 14.86 5.30 -3.11
N GLY A 49 15.17 4.11 -2.57
CA GLY A 49 15.89 3.98 -1.30
C GLY A 49 15.08 4.48 -0.09
N ASN A 50 13.77 4.34 -0.13
CA ASN A 50 12.87 4.66 0.98
C ASN A 50 12.89 3.55 2.03
N ASP A 51 14.05 3.21 2.59
CA ASP A 51 14.17 2.13 3.58
C ASP A 51 13.30 2.42 4.82
N GLY A 52 12.54 1.41 5.26
CA GLY A 52 11.62 1.55 6.38
C GLY A 52 12.24 1.13 7.70
N THR A 53 11.77 1.69 8.81
CA THR A 53 12.16 1.31 10.18
C THR A 53 10.95 0.85 11.01
N LEU A 54 11.02 -0.35 11.57
CA LEU A 54 10.07 -0.89 12.54
C LEU A 54 10.07 -0.04 13.81
N GLN A 55 8.88 0.21 14.32
CA GLN A 55 8.62 0.98 15.53
C GLN A 55 7.79 0.14 16.50
N GLY A 56 7.91 0.42 17.79
CA GLY A 56 7.25 -0.37 18.84
C GLY A 56 8.01 -1.67 19.12
N ASP A 57 7.26 -2.75 19.33
CA ASP A 57 7.77 -4.12 19.45
C ASP A 57 7.34 -5.01 18.27
N ALA A 58 7.01 -4.38 17.15
CA ALA A 58 6.71 -5.04 15.88
C ALA A 58 7.80 -6.07 15.52
N ILE A 59 7.35 -7.27 15.09
CA ILE A 59 8.26 -8.38 14.80
C ILE A 59 8.15 -8.87 13.36
N TRP A 60 9.26 -9.39 12.87
CA TRP A 60 9.28 -10.20 11.64
C TRP A 60 8.59 -11.53 11.88
N THR A 61 7.82 -11.98 10.90
CA THR A 61 7.22 -13.32 10.87
C THR A 61 7.62 -14.08 9.61
N LYS A 62 7.57 -15.42 9.68
CA LYS A 62 7.72 -16.32 8.51
C LYS A 62 6.37 -16.79 7.95
N ASP A 63 5.29 -16.31 8.56
CA ASP A 63 3.92 -16.63 8.16
C ASP A 63 3.35 -15.51 7.27
N GLY A 64 4.18 -14.95 6.41
CA GLY A 64 3.80 -13.99 5.38
C GLY A 64 2.96 -14.61 4.27
N LYS A 65 2.49 -13.78 3.35
CA LYS A 65 1.81 -14.27 2.16
C LYS A 65 2.81 -14.96 1.24
N PHE A 66 4.02 -14.43 1.14
CA PHE A 66 5.11 -14.90 0.28
C PHE A 66 6.43 -15.11 1.01
N GLY A 67 6.40 -15.77 2.16
CA GLY A 67 7.59 -15.99 2.97
C GLY A 67 7.55 -15.12 4.21
N GLY A 68 8.29 -14.03 4.21
CA GLY A 68 8.37 -13.06 5.30
C GLY A 68 7.18 -12.12 5.38
N GLY A 69 7.12 -11.35 6.47
CA GLY A 69 6.10 -10.34 6.71
C GLY A 69 6.37 -9.61 8.02
N ILE A 70 5.64 -8.51 8.25
CA ILE A 70 5.64 -7.83 9.54
C ILE A 70 4.36 -8.20 10.29
N PHE A 71 4.51 -8.65 11.54
CA PHE A 71 3.40 -8.84 12.45
C PHE A 71 3.30 -7.63 13.37
N LEU A 72 2.08 -7.08 13.42
CA LEU A 72 1.70 -5.93 14.24
C LEU A 72 0.65 -6.41 15.23
N ASP A 73 0.88 -6.20 16.51
CA ASP A 73 0.06 -6.79 17.58
C ASP A 73 -1.25 -6.02 17.86
N GLY A 74 -1.42 -4.86 17.22
CA GLY A 74 -2.54 -3.94 17.40
C GLY A 74 -2.32 -2.85 18.46
N GLU A 75 -1.10 -2.66 18.96
CA GLU A 75 -0.76 -1.70 20.00
C GLU A 75 0.66 -1.15 19.83
N GLY A 76 0.81 0.06 19.26
CA GLY A 76 2.11 0.74 19.21
C GLY A 76 3.03 0.33 18.05
N ASP A 77 2.69 -0.75 17.34
CA ASP A 77 3.49 -1.36 16.27
C ASP A 77 3.22 -0.76 14.89
N PHE A 78 4.29 -0.39 14.17
CA PHE A 78 4.21 0.04 12.76
C PHE A 78 5.57 0.07 12.05
N MET A 79 5.53 0.32 10.74
CA MET A 79 6.70 0.67 9.94
C MET A 79 6.64 2.15 9.57
N ASP A 80 7.70 2.91 9.88
CA ASP A 80 7.93 4.25 9.35
C ASP A 80 8.69 4.14 8.02
N CYS A 81 8.14 4.67 6.94
CA CYS A 81 8.75 4.58 5.60
C CYS A 81 9.86 5.61 5.35
N GLY A 82 10.22 6.41 6.36
CA GLY A 82 11.24 7.45 6.25
C GLY A 82 10.73 8.77 5.68
N GLU A 83 11.61 9.77 5.69
CA GLU A 83 11.32 11.12 5.22
C GLU A 83 11.50 11.21 3.70
N ASN A 84 10.38 11.18 2.97
CA ASN A 84 10.34 11.48 1.55
C ASN A 84 9.01 12.15 1.18
N ASP A 85 9.07 13.39 0.70
CA ASP A 85 7.90 14.17 0.32
C ASP A 85 7.11 13.55 -0.85
N GLU A 86 7.73 12.74 -1.71
CA GLU A 86 7.04 12.03 -2.78
C GLU A 86 6.03 11.01 -2.24
N LEU A 87 6.27 10.44 -1.05
CA LEU A 87 5.34 9.53 -0.37
C LEU A 87 4.10 10.25 0.19
N GLN A 88 4.03 11.58 0.11
CA GLN A 88 2.80 12.32 0.43
C GLN A 88 1.72 12.20 -0.66
N LEU A 89 2.11 11.82 -1.88
CA LEU A 89 1.21 11.53 -3.01
C LEU A 89 0.23 12.68 -3.33
N VAL A 90 0.75 13.91 -3.34
CA VAL A 90 -0.01 15.14 -3.63
C VAL A 90 0.01 15.44 -5.13
N ASP A 91 -1.14 15.86 -5.68
CA ASP A 91 -1.30 16.27 -7.08
C ASP A 91 -0.80 15.25 -8.12
N THR A 92 -0.86 13.96 -7.78
CA THR A 92 -0.36 12.86 -8.61
C THR A 92 -1.32 11.68 -8.61
N ASP A 93 -1.23 10.88 -9.67
CA ASP A 93 -1.80 9.54 -9.66
C ASP A 93 -1.01 8.66 -8.70
N PHE A 94 -1.68 7.66 -8.11
CA PHE A 94 -0.98 6.65 -7.33
C PHE A 94 -1.75 5.35 -7.22
N THR A 95 -1.03 4.29 -6.85
CA THR A 95 -1.60 3.03 -6.41
C THR A 95 -0.91 2.58 -5.14
N LEU A 96 -1.70 2.20 -4.13
CA LEU A 96 -1.24 1.60 -2.88
C LEU A 96 -1.69 0.15 -2.85
N ALA A 97 -0.78 -0.78 -2.57
CA ALA A 97 -1.08 -2.21 -2.55
C ALA A 97 -0.38 -2.92 -1.39
N ALA A 98 -1.06 -3.88 -0.79
CA ALA A 98 -0.48 -4.80 0.20
C ALA A 98 -1.27 -6.10 0.27
N TRP A 99 -0.61 -7.17 0.70
CA TRP A 99 -1.31 -8.32 1.27
C TRP A 99 -1.54 -8.09 2.76
N VAL A 100 -2.76 -8.34 3.22
CA VAL A 100 -3.13 -8.18 4.63
C VAL A 100 -3.78 -9.45 5.18
N TYR A 101 -3.42 -9.79 6.41
CA TYR A 101 -4.01 -10.86 7.21
C TYR A 101 -4.44 -10.28 8.57
N PRO A 102 -5.59 -9.59 8.65
CA PRO A 102 -6.05 -9.05 9.92
C PRO A 102 -6.51 -10.19 10.84
N THR A 103 -6.07 -10.21 12.09
CA THR A 103 -6.48 -11.19 13.10
C THR A 103 -7.57 -10.66 14.03
N ALA A 104 -7.66 -9.33 14.14
CA ALA A 104 -8.79 -8.62 14.72
C ALA A 104 -8.88 -7.20 14.13
N ILE A 105 -10.02 -6.53 14.34
CA ILE A 105 -10.14 -5.10 14.06
C ILE A 105 -9.91 -4.34 15.36
N SER A 106 -8.97 -3.38 15.35
CA SER A 106 -8.74 -2.50 16.50
C SER A 106 -10.04 -1.82 16.89
N GLN A 107 -10.38 -1.90 18.18
CA GLN A 107 -11.58 -1.30 18.78
C GLN A 107 -11.33 0.10 19.33
N GLN A 108 -10.11 0.60 19.19
CA GLN A 108 -9.76 1.90 19.72
C GLN A 108 -10.29 3.00 18.77
N SER A 109 -10.73 4.12 19.35
CA SER A 109 -11.28 5.26 18.59
C SER A 109 -10.97 6.55 19.33
N PHE A 110 -10.21 7.44 18.68
CA PHE A 110 -9.87 8.76 19.21
C PHE A 110 -10.26 9.89 18.23
N GLY A 111 -11.52 9.85 17.75
CA GLY A 111 -12.11 10.96 16.99
C GLY A 111 -12.19 10.78 15.48
N GLY A 112 -11.98 9.57 14.97
CA GLY A 112 -12.00 9.27 13.54
C GLY A 112 -12.57 7.90 13.19
N GLY A 113 -13.42 7.33 14.05
CA GLY A 113 -14.03 6.00 13.94
C GLY A 113 -13.11 4.83 14.31
N ILE A 114 -13.69 3.65 14.52
CA ILE A 114 -13.00 2.40 14.90
C ILE A 114 -12.43 1.71 13.65
N GLY A 115 -11.23 1.12 13.75
CA GLY A 115 -10.59 0.40 12.64
C GLY A 115 -9.08 0.24 12.80
N GLY A 116 -8.46 -0.54 11.92
CA GLY A 116 -7.00 -0.68 11.81
C GLY A 116 -6.46 -0.08 10.52
N THR A 117 -5.31 0.57 10.55
CA THR A 117 -4.75 1.30 9.39
C THR A 117 -3.65 0.54 8.69
N ILE A 118 -3.69 0.51 7.36
CA ILE A 118 -2.74 -0.19 6.50
C ILE A 118 -1.67 0.80 6.03
N PHE A 119 -2.06 1.92 5.42
CA PHE A 119 -1.15 3.02 5.00
C PHE A 119 -1.68 4.35 5.50
N GLN A 120 -0.81 5.29 5.87
CA GLN A 120 -1.21 6.67 6.18
C GLN A 120 -0.10 7.69 6.00
N THR A 121 -0.51 8.94 5.82
CA THR A 121 0.33 10.15 5.84
C THR A 121 -0.27 11.25 6.74
N ILE A 122 -1.14 10.90 7.68
CA ILE A 122 -1.95 11.89 8.40
C ILE A 122 -1.10 12.66 9.41
N GLN A 123 -1.24 13.98 9.40
CA GLN A 123 -0.87 14.83 10.52
C GLN A 123 -2.10 15.21 11.34
N ASN A 124 -1.98 15.16 12.67
CA ASN A 124 -2.77 16.02 13.55
C ASN A 124 -1.91 17.19 14.00
N ALA A 125 -2.33 18.40 13.64
CA ALA A 125 -1.67 19.60 14.10
C ALA A 125 -2.53 20.29 15.17
N GLY A 126 -2.71 19.64 16.32
CA GLY A 126 -3.14 20.22 17.60
C GLY A 126 -4.19 21.33 17.50
N GLY A 127 -5.33 21.09 16.84
CA GLY A 127 -6.39 22.08 16.62
C GLY A 127 -6.51 22.65 15.20
N LEU A 128 -5.62 22.25 14.27
CA LEU A 128 -5.73 22.48 12.84
C LEU A 128 -6.49 21.34 12.13
N PRO A 129 -7.09 21.59 10.95
CA PRO A 129 -7.74 20.54 10.17
C PRO A 129 -6.74 19.44 9.79
N ASN A 130 -7.14 18.18 9.97
CA ASN A 130 -6.32 17.03 9.59
C ASN A 130 -5.98 17.06 8.09
N GLN A 131 -4.73 16.71 7.75
CA GLN A 131 -4.19 16.67 6.39
C GLN A 131 -3.71 15.24 6.06
N GLY A 132 -3.38 14.99 4.79
CA GLY A 132 -3.00 13.66 4.31
C GLY A 132 -4.20 12.73 4.08
N PHE A 133 -3.91 11.43 4.06
CA PHE A 133 -4.88 10.36 3.85
C PHE A 133 -4.55 9.12 4.67
N LEU A 134 -5.50 8.19 4.73
CA LEU A 134 -5.24 6.81 5.14
C LEU A 134 -6.02 5.81 4.30
N ILE A 135 -5.50 4.59 4.29
CA ILE A 135 -6.21 3.37 3.95
C ILE A 135 -6.23 2.48 5.19
N GLY A 136 -7.40 1.93 5.53
CA GLY A 136 -7.53 1.01 6.65
C GLY A 136 -8.71 0.07 6.49
N ILE A 137 -9.01 -0.68 7.54
CA ILE A 137 -10.16 -1.56 7.66
C ILE A 137 -11.01 -1.05 8.83
N ARG A 138 -12.28 -0.72 8.59
CA ARG A 138 -13.23 -0.30 9.63
C ARG A 138 -13.67 -1.46 10.53
N ASP A 139 -14.31 -1.12 11.65
CA ASP A 139 -15.06 -2.06 12.50
C ASP A 139 -16.11 -2.89 11.74
N THR A 140 -16.66 -2.34 10.66
CA THR A 140 -17.52 -3.05 9.71
C THR A 140 -16.79 -4.09 8.85
N GLY A 141 -15.46 -4.16 8.91
CA GLY A 141 -14.62 -5.01 8.07
C GLY A 141 -14.39 -4.45 6.66
N LEU A 142 -14.95 -3.30 6.30
CA LEU A 142 -14.77 -2.71 4.98
C LEU A 142 -13.41 -2.01 4.86
N LEU A 143 -12.77 -2.14 3.70
CA LEU A 143 -11.66 -1.28 3.33
C LEU A 143 -12.16 0.16 3.31
N TRP A 144 -11.32 1.07 3.80
CA TRP A 144 -11.70 2.42 4.12
C TRP A 144 -10.65 3.40 3.65
N TRP A 145 -11.09 4.40 2.89
CA TRP A 145 -10.30 5.56 2.51
C TRP A 145 -10.81 6.78 3.25
N TRP A 146 -9.90 7.52 3.86
CA TRP A 146 -10.15 8.86 4.40
C TRP A 146 -9.09 9.82 3.88
N ASN A 147 -9.51 11.02 3.50
CA ASN A 147 -8.67 12.17 3.26
C ASN A 147 -9.31 13.43 3.85
N ALA A 148 -8.56 14.54 3.90
CA ALA A 148 -8.76 15.84 4.59
C ALA A 148 -10.14 16.58 4.50
N HIS A 149 -11.24 15.91 4.18
CA HIS A 149 -12.59 16.45 4.02
C HIS A 149 -13.72 15.53 4.54
N ASN A 150 -13.42 14.46 5.31
CA ASN A 150 -14.41 13.53 5.88
C ASN A 150 -15.38 12.93 4.84
N LEU A 151 -14.92 12.76 3.60
CA LEU A 151 -15.66 12.10 2.54
C LEU A 151 -15.18 10.66 2.40
N ASP A 152 -15.36 9.90 3.48
CA ASP A 152 -14.97 8.51 3.57
C ASP A 152 -15.51 7.70 2.38
N LYS A 153 -14.69 6.79 1.88
CA LYS A 153 -15.11 5.78 0.91
C LYS A 153 -14.88 4.41 1.52
N PHE A 154 -15.76 3.49 1.18
CA PHE A 154 -15.75 2.13 1.70
C PHE A 154 -15.85 1.15 0.55
N SER A 155 -15.18 0.02 0.70
CA SER A 155 -15.44 -1.16 -0.15
C SER A 155 -16.88 -1.62 0.03
N VAL A 156 -17.38 -2.39 -0.92
CA VAL A 156 -18.63 -3.13 -0.83
C VAL A 156 -18.41 -4.41 -0.04
N SER A 157 -17.33 -5.13 -0.35
CA SER A 157 -17.01 -6.39 0.34
C SER A 157 -16.13 -6.14 1.56
N GLN A 158 -16.28 -7.02 2.56
CA GLN A 158 -15.43 -7.01 3.75
C GLN A 158 -14.06 -7.65 3.47
N VAL A 159 -13.04 -7.14 4.14
CA VAL A 159 -11.75 -7.83 4.33
C VAL A 159 -11.94 -8.81 5.50
N PRO A 160 -11.97 -10.13 5.24
CA PRO A 160 -12.22 -11.12 6.28
C PRO A 160 -11.06 -11.22 7.26
N LEU A 161 -11.38 -11.44 8.53
CA LEU A 161 -10.39 -11.82 9.53
C LEU A 161 -9.81 -13.21 9.23
N ASN A 162 -8.56 -13.40 9.62
CA ASN A 162 -7.84 -14.67 9.52
C ASN A 162 -7.79 -15.24 8.10
N LYS A 163 -7.72 -14.36 7.09
CA LYS A 163 -7.57 -14.74 5.70
C LYS A 163 -6.82 -13.67 4.93
N TRP A 164 -5.83 -14.11 4.15
CA TRP A 164 -5.09 -13.24 3.25
C TRP A 164 -6.02 -12.59 2.23
N THR A 165 -5.91 -11.28 2.13
CA THR A 165 -6.59 -10.46 1.12
C THR A 165 -5.57 -9.52 0.50
N HIS A 166 -5.49 -9.50 -0.83
CA HIS A 166 -4.74 -8.45 -1.52
C HIS A 166 -5.64 -7.21 -1.60
N VAL A 167 -5.21 -6.11 -1.00
CA VAL A 167 -5.96 -4.86 -1.01
C VAL A 167 -5.23 -3.86 -1.89
N VAL A 168 -5.97 -3.17 -2.75
CA VAL A 168 -5.42 -2.12 -3.62
C VAL A 168 -6.34 -0.92 -3.60
N VAL A 169 -5.73 0.26 -3.53
CA VAL A 169 -6.38 1.54 -3.78
C VAL A 169 -5.68 2.22 -4.93
N ALA A 170 -6.42 2.47 -6.01
CA ALA A 170 -5.92 3.16 -7.20
C ALA A 170 -6.59 4.53 -7.29
N PHE A 171 -5.79 5.60 -7.34
CA PHE A 171 -6.24 6.97 -7.35
C PHE A 171 -5.78 7.69 -8.62
N LYS A 172 -6.73 8.37 -9.28
CA LYS A 172 -6.45 9.22 -10.44
C LYS A 172 -6.62 10.68 -10.06
N PHE A 173 -5.55 11.45 -10.18
CA PHE A 173 -5.61 12.88 -10.00
C PHE A 173 -6.19 13.57 -11.24
N LYS A 174 -7.20 14.40 -11.01
CA LYS A 174 -7.81 15.31 -11.98
C LYS A 174 -7.81 16.76 -11.51
N GLY A 175 -7.62 16.97 -10.20
CA GLY A 175 -7.66 18.28 -9.55
C GLY A 175 -9.08 18.83 -9.36
N GLY A 176 -9.20 19.82 -8.48
CA GLY A 176 -10.47 20.53 -8.25
C GLY A 176 -11.53 19.67 -7.53
N GLY A 177 -11.12 18.57 -6.90
CA GLY A 177 -12.00 17.64 -6.22
C GLY A 177 -12.77 16.66 -7.11
N ASP A 178 -12.39 16.53 -8.39
CA ASP A 178 -13.01 15.61 -9.35
C ASP A 178 -12.22 14.29 -9.53
N ASN A 179 -11.32 13.97 -8.60
CA ASN A 179 -10.48 12.77 -8.66
C ASN A 179 -11.31 11.48 -8.62
N THR A 180 -10.72 10.37 -9.06
CA THR A 180 -11.32 9.04 -8.96
C THR A 180 -10.52 8.14 -8.03
N LEU A 181 -11.22 7.22 -7.39
CA LEU A 181 -10.64 6.24 -6.49
C LEU A 181 -11.34 4.90 -6.69
N ASP A 182 -10.54 3.87 -6.91
CA ASP A 182 -11.00 2.50 -7.07
C ASP A 182 -10.41 1.63 -5.96
N PHE A 183 -11.24 0.73 -5.42
CA PHE A 183 -10.81 -0.32 -4.51
C PHE A 183 -10.85 -1.65 -5.23
N TYR A 184 -9.78 -2.42 -5.08
CA TYR A 184 -9.72 -3.81 -5.54
C TYR A 184 -9.41 -4.73 -4.36
N LEU A 185 -10.11 -5.87 -4.32
CA LEU A 185 -9.86 -6.95 -3.37
C LEU A 185 -9.53 -8.22 -4.14
N ASN A 186 -8.37 -8.81 -3.88
CA ASN A 186 -7.86 -10.00 -4.61
C ASN A 186 -7.77 -9.82 -6.13
N GLY A 187 -7.61 -8.57 -6.59
CA GLY A 187 -7.50 -8.24 -8.02
C GLY A 187 -8.82 -7.90 -8.70
N ASP A 188 -9.96 -8.11 -8.04
CA ASP A 188 -11.27 -7.74 -8.57
C ASP A 188 -11.67 -6.34 -8.13
N LEU A 189 -12.20 -5.52 -9.05
CA LEU A 189 -12.77 -4.21 -8.73
C LEU A 189 -13.97 -4.39 -7.80
N ASP A 190 -13.90 -3.81 -6.60
CA ASP A 190 -14.94 -3.93 -5.58
C ASP A 190 -15.74 -2.63 -5.43
N PHE A 191 -15.10 -1.47 -5.61
CA PHE A 191 -15.75 -0.18 -5.53
C PHE A 191 -15.06 0.87 -6.40
N ALA A 192 -15.82 1.80 -6.96
CA ALA A 192 -15.31 2.94 -7.72
C ALA A 192 -16.03 4.22 -7.29
N ALA A 193 -15.27 5.29 -7.09
CA ALA A 193 -15.76 6.61 -6.73
C ALA A 193 -15.26 7.69 -7.68
N THR A 194 -16.11 8.69 -7.84
CA THR A 194 -15.78 9.98 -8.47
C THR A 194 -15.94 11.10 -7.45
N LYS A 195 -15.47 12.30 -7.79
CA LYS A 195 -15.55 13.49 -6.92
C LYS A 195 -14.83 13.30 -5.59
N VAL A 196 -13.67 12.63 -5.65
CA VAL A 196 -12.81 12.45 -4.48
C VAL A 196 -12.00 13.74 -4.29
N PRO A 197 -11.98 14.35 -3.10
CA PRO A 197 -11.25 15.60 -2.88
C PRO A 197 -9.75 15.46 -3.14
N ASP A 198 -9.11 16.57 -3.47
CA ASP A 198 -7.66 16.63 -3.67
C ASP A 198 -6.92 16.25 -2.38
N MET A 199 -5.73 15.64 -2.53
CA MET A 199 -4.85 15.37 -1.40
C MET A 199 -4.27 16.69 -0.90
N LYS A 200 -4.04 16.77 0.41
CA LYS A 200 -3.33 17.91 1.02
C LYS A 200 -1.97 17.42 1.49
N PRO A 201 -0.89 18.20 1.23
CA PRO A 201 0.43 17.88 1.77
C PRO A 201 0.38 17.84 3.29
N THR A 202 1.35 17.14 3.87
CA THR A 202 1.40 16.79 5.28
C THR A 202 2.85 16.60 5.68
N PRO A 203 3.32 17.17 6.81
CA PRO A 203 4.73 17.08 7.19
C PRO A 203 5.08 15.74 7.88
N THR A 204 4.21 14.73 7.81
CA THR A 204 4.43 13.42 8.43
C THR A 204 4.80 12.38 7.39
N ASN A 205 5.76 11.53 7.75
CA ASN A 205 6.15 10.38 6.94
C ASN A 205 4.97 9.45 6.65
N MET A 206 5.07 8.72 5.54
CA MET A 206 4.20 7.58 5.34
C MET A 206 4.50 6.52 6.39
N CYS A 207 3.46 5.91 6.95
CA CYS A 207 3.59 4.74 7.81
C CYS A 207 2.72 3.59 7.31
N VAL A 208 3.17 2.36 7.57
CA VAL A 208 2.40 1.14 7.38
C VAL A 208 1.99 0.58 8.75
N GLY A 209 0.69 0.32 8.96
CA GLY A 209 0.19 -0.33 10.19
C GLY A 209 -0.30 0.60 11.31
N HIS A 210 -0.08 1.92 11.19
CA HIS A 210 -0.45 2.91 12.20
C HIS A 210 -1.30 4.01 11.60
N ARG A 211 -2.07 4.71 12.44
CA ARG A 211 -2.69 6.01 12.17
C ARG A 211 -2.20 7.03 13.17
N SER A 212 -1.48 8.05 12.70
CA SER A 212 -1.08 9.17 13.55
C SER A 212 -2.32 9.86 14.16
N TRP A 213 -2.21 10.27 15.43
CA TRP A 213 -3.23 10.94 16.25
C TRP A 213 -4.40 10.14 16.83
N CYS A 214 -4.87 9.08 16.18
CA CYS A 214 -5.88 8.24 16.79
C CYS A 214 -5.52 6.78 16.63
N THR A 215 -5.64 6.05 17.72
CA THR A 215 -5.22 4.67 17.73
C THR A 215 -6.16 3.85 16.84
N GLY A 216 -5.62 3.41 15.72
CA GLY A 216 -6.23 2.48 14.80
C GLY A 216 -5.11 1.60 14.27
N TRP A 217 -4.47 0.87 15.17
CA TRP A 217 -3.36 -0.02 14.84
C TRP A 217 -3.88 -1.20 14.04
N PHE A 218 -3.15 -1.58 13.00
CA PHE A 218 -3.39 -2.85 12.34
C PHE A 218 -3.01 -3.98 13.29
N LYS A 219 -3.85 -5.00 13.39
CA LYS A 219 -3.59 -6.20 14.18
C LYS A 219 -3.56 -7.42 13.27
N GLY A 220 -2.37 -7.94 13.00
CA GLY A 220 -2.17 -9.07 12.09
C GLY A 220 -0.88 -8.95 11.29
N VAL A 221 -0.84 -9.59 10.12
CA VAL A 221 0.34 -9.59 9.25
C VAL A 221 0.11 -8.71 8.03
N ILE A 222 1.10 -7.89 7.67
CA ILE A 222 1.18 -7.18 6.40
C ILE A 222 2.38 -7.72 5.63
N ASP A 223 2.18 -7.92 4.33
CA ASP A 223 3.21 -8.41 3.41
C ASP A 223 3.13 -7.67 2.06
N GLU A 224 4.25 -7.58 1.33
CA GLU A 224 4.37 -6.97 -0.01
C GLU A 224 3.76 -5.56 -0.10
N ALA A 225 4.18 -4.65 0.78
CA ALA A 225 3.70 -3.26 0.75
C ALA A 225 4.33 -2.49 -0.42
N ARG A 226 3.49 -1.87 -1.26
CA ARG A 226 3.94 -1.20 -2.48
C ARG A 226 3.24 0.14 -2.71
N VAL A 227 4.00 1.10 -3.23
CA VAL A 227 3.54 2.43 -3.64
C VAL A 227 3.98 2.69 -5.07
N TYR A 228 3.03 3.06 -5.92
CA TYR A 228 3.25 3.41 -7.31
C TYR A 228 2.80 4.85 -7.55
N THR A 229 3.48 5.59 -8.42
CA THR A 229 3.14 6.97 -8.85
C THR A 229 2.25 6.99 -10.09
N LYS A 230 1.50 5.91 -10.31
CA LYS A 230 0.49 5.77 -11.36
C LYS A 230 -0.74 5.06 -10.85
N MET A 231 -1.86 5.31 -11.51
CA MET A 231 -3.03 4.46 -11.38
C MET A 231 -2.80 3.17 -12.17
N LEU A 232 -2.87 2.03 -11.50
CA LEU A 232 -2.89 0.70 -12.12
C LEU A 232 -4.35 0.28 -12.35
N ASN A 233 -4.63 -0.27 -13.54
CA ASN A 233 -5.94 -0.76 -13.95
C ASN A 233 -5.95 -2.29 -14.04
#